data_AF-A0A8S3KQQ1-F1
#
_entry.id   AF-A0A8S3KQQ1-F1
#
_cell.length_a   1.000
_cell.length_b   1.000
_cell.length_c   1.000
_cell.angle_alpha   90.00
_cell.angle_beta   90.00
_cell.angle_gamma   90.00
#
_symmetry.space_group_name_H-M   'P 1'
#
loop_
_entity.id
_entity.type
_entity.pdbx_description
1 polymer ?
#
loop_
_entity_poly.entity_id
_entity_poly.type
_entity_poly.pdbx_seq_one_letter_code
_entity_poly.pdbx_strand_id
1 'polypeptide(L)'
;YFPYHYAPFASDFLHLNDVPVLFDNITKPFKPLEQLMSVFPSQSRNFLPSEWQLLMTEKESPIIDFYPLNFGIDLNGKRYEWQGVALLPFVDEQRLHRTLAQVYSRLTDEERKRNKR
;
A
#
# COMPACT_ATOMS: atom_id res chain seq x y z
N TYR A 1 -7.22 7.17 5.10
CA TYR A 1 -7.70 5.80 4.82
C TYR A 1 -8.31 5.23 6.09
N PHE A 2 -9.06 4.11 6.02
CA PHE A 2 -9.60 3.43 7.21
C PHE A 2 -8.65 2.29 7.64
N PRO A 3 -8.00 2.35 8.82
CA PRO A 3 -6.89 1.46 9.20
C PRO A 3 -7.35 0.13 9.83
N TYR A 4 -8.50 -0.40 9.42
CA TYR A 4 -9.03 -1.67 9.91
C TYR A 4 -9.59 -2.50 8.75
N HIS A 5 -9.47 -3.82 8.83
CA HIS A 5 -10.02 -4.75 7.85
C HIS A 5 -11.54 -4.95 7.96
N TYR A 6 -12.14 -4.62 9.11
CA TYR A 6 -13.55 -4.84 9.39
C TYR A 6 -14.24 -3.55 9.84
N ALA A 7 -15.51 -3.41 9.47
CA ALA A 7 -16.36 -2.35 9.99
C ALA A 7 -16.80 -2.64 11.43
N PRO A 8 -17.01 -1.61 12.26
CA PRO A 8 -17.64 -1.77 13.56
C PRO A 8 -19.13 -2.14 13.43
N PHE A 9 -19.74 -2.59 14.52
CA PHE A 9 -21.19 -2.86 14.53
C PHE A 9 -21.99 -1.57 14.60
N ALA A 10 -23.23 -1.59 14.11
CA ALA A 10 -24.15 -0.45 14.19
C ALA A 10 -24.37 0.03 15.65
N SER A 11 -24.34 -0.89 16.63
CA SER A 11 -24.44 -0.58 18.06
C SER A 11 -23.29 0.28 18.59
N ASP A 12 -22.14 0.26 17.91
CA ASP A 12 -20.94 0.99 18.33
C ASP A 12 -20.97 2.45 17.84
N PHE A 13 -21.88 2.79 16.92
CA PHE A 13 -22.05 4.14 16.37
C PHE A 13 -22.86 5.06 17.31
N LEU A 14 -22.45 5.12 18.57
CA LEU A 14 -22.97 6.09 19.54
C LEU A 14 -22.19 7.40 19.40
N HIS A 15 -22.84 8.54 19.66
CA HIS A 15 -22.19 9.86 19.71
C HIS A 15 -21.44 10.30 18.43
N LEU A 16 -21.87 9.87 17.24
CA LEU A 16 -21.21 10.25 15.98
C LEU A 16 -21.16 11.76 15.72
N ASN A 17 -22.16 12.51 16.22
CA ASN A 17 -22.21 13.96 16.07
C ASN A 17 -21.04 14.67 16.77
N ASP A 18 -20.40 14.01 17.73
CA ASP A 18 -19.30 14.54 18.51
C ASP A 18 -17.93 14.19 17.88
N VAL A 19 -17.90 13.37 16.82
CA VAL A 19 -16.66 12.96 16.16
C VAL A 19 -16.17 14.08 15.24
N PRO A 20 -14.99 14.68 15.50
CA PRO A 20 -14.45 15.72 14.65
C PRO A 20 -13.99 15.11 13.32
N VAL A 21 -14.60 15.55 12.22
CA VAL A 21 -14.19 15.16 10.87
C VAL A 21 -13.12 16.13 10.39
N LEU A 22 -11.87 15.78 10.65
CA LEU A 22 -10.69 16.56 10.25
C LEU A 22 -9.90 15.79 9.20
N PHE A 23 -9.68 16.42 8.05
CA PHE A 23 -8.79 15.92 7.01
C PHE A 23 -7.62 16.87 6.83
N ASP A 24 -6.44 16.33 6.54
CA ASP A 24 -5.28 17.16 6.23
C ASP A 24 -5.53 17.97 4.96
N ASN A 25 -5.40 19.29 5.08
CA ASN A 25 -5.62 20.22 3.97
C ASN A 25 -4.49 20.18 2.92
N ILE A 26 -3.37 19.52 3.23
CA ILE A 26 -2.20 19.42 2.37
C ILE A 26 -1.94 17.95 2.10
N THR A 27 -2.50 17.45 1.00
CA THR A 27 -2.19 16.12 0.47
C THR A 27 -1.56 16.25 -0.92
N LYS A 28 -0.69 15.31 -1.26
CA LYS A 28 -0.13 15.20 -2.61
C LYS A 28 -0.41 13.80 -3.13
N PRO A 29 -0.83 13.65 -4.40
CA PRO A 29 -0.96 12.33 -4.98
C PRO A 29 0.41 11.67 -5.07
N PHE A 30 0.43 10.35 -4.86
CA PHE A 30 1.62 9.54 -5.15
C PHE A 30 2.00 9.70 -6.61
N LYS A 31 3.30 9.66 -6.88
CA LYS A 31 3.76 9.55 -8.27
C LYS A 31 3.42 8.16 -8.82
N PRO A 32 3.30 8.00 -10.15
CA PRO A 32 2.88 6.74 -10.75
C PRO A 32 3.63 5.51 -10.24
N LEU A 33 4.97 5.56 -10.11
CA LEU A 33 5.75 4.42 -9.65
C LEU A 33 5.62 4.17 -8.14
N GLU A 34 5.46 5.23 -7.33
CA GLU A 34 5.22 5.10 -5.89
C GLU A 34 3.89 4.42 -5.63
N GLN A 35 2.86 4.80 -6.40
CA GLN A 35 1.56 4.14 -6.36
C GLN A 35 1.70 2.66 -6.71
N LEU A 36 2.42 2.31 -7.78
CA LEU A 36 2.65 0.91 -8.14
C LEU A 36 3.34 0.12 -7.01
N MET A 37 4.32 0.71 -6.33
CA MET A 37 4.94 0.08 -5.16
C MET A 37 3.96 -0.14 -4.01
N SER A 38 2.93 0.70 -3.86
CA SER A 38 1.94 0.57 -2.80
C SER A 38 0.82 -0.43 -3.10
N VAL A 39 0.60 -0.81 -4.38
CA VAL A 39 -0.54 -1.66 -4.79
C VAL A 39 -0.14 -3.00 -5.38
N PHE A 40 1.06 -3.12 -5.95
CA PHE A 40 1.46 -4.37 -6.61
C PHE A 40 2.01 -5.39 -5.63
N PRO A 41 1.66 -6.68 -5.82
CA PRO A 41 2.36 -7.76 -5.17
C PRO A 41 3.72 -7.98 -5.86
N SER A 42 4.65 -8.65 -5.18
CA SER A 42 6.02 -8.88 -5.69
C SER A 42 6.06 -9.67 -7.01
N GLN A 43 5.03 -10.47 -7.31
CA GLN A 43 4.87 -11.21 -8.56
C GLN A 43 4.67 -10.27 -9.78
N SER A 44 4.17 -9.05 -9.56
CA SER A 44 3.98 -8.04 -10.61
C SER A 44 5.15 -7.05 -10.70
N ARG A 45 6.30 -7.35 -10.07
CA ARG A 45 7.48 -6.47 -10.05
C ARG A 45 8.00 -6.07 -11.44
N ASN A 46 7.77 -6.89 -12.47
CA ASN A 46 8.27 -6.64 -13.84
C ASN A 46 7.79 -5.31 -14.45
N PHE A 47 6.76 -4.67 -13.89
CA PHE A 47 6.27 -3.35 -14.34
C PHE A 47 6.99 -2.16 -13.69
N LEU A 48 7.89 -2.43 -12.72
CA LEU A 48 8.65 -1.45 -11.96
C LEU A 48 10.11 -1.38 -12.44
N PRO A 49 10.83 -0.29 -12.15
CA PRO A 49 12.26 -0.18 -12.39
C PRO A 49 13.04 -1.31 -11.70
N SER A 50 14.05 -1.87 -12.37
CA SER A 50 14.81 -3.04 -11.88
C SER A 50 15.29 -2.90 -10.43
N GLU A 51 15.80 -1.72 -10.06
CA GLU A 51 16.25 -1.41 -8.70
C GLU A 51 15.12 -1.44 -7.67
N TRP A 52 13.91 -1.05 -8.06
CA TRP A 52 12.75 -1.05 -7.17
C TRP A 52 12.15 -2.45 -7.03
N GLN A 53 12.32 -3.31 -8.04
CA GLN A 53 11.91 -4.72 -7.96
C GLN A 53 12.62 -5.47 -6.82
N LEU A 54 13.88 -5.11 -6.55
CA LEU A 54 14.67 -5.70 -5.46
C LEU A 54 14.04 -5.37 -4.10
N LEU A 55 13.47 -4.18 -3.93
CA LEU A 55 12.77 -3.80 -2.69
C LEU A 55 11.55 -4.66 -2.37
N MET A 56 10.97 -5.34 -3.37
CA MET A 56 9.82 -6.22 -3.19
C MET A 56 10.20 -7.68 -2.93
N THR A 57 11.49 -8.04 -3.06
CA THR A 57 11.92 -9.45 -3.09
C THR A 57 13.12 -9.78 -2.22
N GLU A 58 14.01 -8.80 -1.99
CA GLU A 58 15.16 -8.99 -1.11
C GLU A 58 14.75 -8.97 0.36
N LYS A 59 15.23 -9.95 1.12
CA LYS A 59 14.90 -10.09 2.57
C LYS A 59 15.42 -8.91 3.40
N GLU A 60 16.50 -8.28 2.94
CA GLU A 60 17.10 -7.11 3.59
C GLU A 60 16.38 -5.80 3.24
N SER A 61 15.34 -5.84 2.40
CA SER A 61 14.58 -4.64 2.05
C SER A 61 13.85 -4.09 3.29
N PRO A 62 13.96 -2.78 3.58
CA PRO A 62 13.28 -2.14 4.72
C PRO A 62 11.74 -2.17 4.67
N ILE A 63 11.19 -2.60 3.53
CA ILE A 63 9.75 -2.65 3.24
C ILE A 63 9.31 -4.04 2.74
N ILE A 64 10.13 -5.08 2.95
CA ILE A 64 9.82 -6.43 2.47
C ILE A 64 8.51 -6.98 3.06
N ASP A 65 8.17 -6.55 4.28
CA ASP A 65 6.96 -6.93 5.00
C ASP A 65 5.67 -6.40 4.35
N PHE A 66 5.75 -5.45 3.42
CA PHE A 66 4.60 -5.04 2.59
C PHE A 66 4.23 -6.07 1.53
N TYR A 67 5.12 -7.03 1.21
CA TYR A 67 4.97 -7.96 0.09
C TYR A 67 4.97 -9.42 0.54
N PRO A 68 4.00 -9.85 1.37
CA PRO A 68 3.92 -11.24 1.80
C PRO A 68 3.66 -12.16 0.60
N LEU A 69 4.39 -13.29 0.53
CA LEU A 69 4.17 -14.29 -0.51
C LEU A 69 2.82 -14.99 -0.37
N ASN A 70 2.36 -15.18 0.87
CA ASN A 70 1.07 -15.76 1.21
C ASN A 70 0.39 -14.87 2.26
N PHE A 71 -0.91 -14.65 2.11
CA PHE A 71 -1.73 -13.92 3.08
C PHE A 71 -3.04 -14.69 3.31
N GLY A 72 -3.65 -14.48 4.47
CA GLY A 72 -4.93 -15.10 4.80
C GLY A 72 -6.09 -14.41 4.10
N ILE A 73 -7.08 -15.20 3.67
CA ILE A 73 -8.38 -14.69 3.27
C ILE A 73 -9.39 -15.13 4.33
N ASP A 74 -10.01 -14.17 5.00
CA ASP A 74 -11.11 -14.45 5.91
C ASP A 74 -12.44 -14.38 5.16
N LEU A 75 -13.13 -15.52 5.06
CA LEU A 75 -14.45 -15.58 4.41
C LEU A 75 -15.51 -14.80 5.18
N ASN A 76 -15.39 -14.61 6.50
CA ASN A 76 -16.36 -13.91 7.33
C ASN A 76 -17.84 -14.29 7.01
N GLY A 77 -18.10 -15.60 6.96
CA GLY A 77 -19.43 -16.16 6.65
C GLY A 77 -19.84 -16.12 5.17
N LYS A 78 -18.96 -15.70 4.26
CA LYS A 78 -19.20 -15.70 2.80
C LYS A 78 -18.89 -17.06 2.17
N ARG A 79 -19.45 -17.27 0.97
CA ARG A 79 -19.37 -18.54 0.25
C ARG A 79 -18.13 -18.66 -0.63
N TYR A 80 -17.65 -17.55 -1.18
CA TYR A 80 -16.55 -17.54 -2.15
C TYR A 80 -15.40 -16.67 -1.67
N GLU A 81 -14.16 -17.06 -1.97
CA GLU A 81 -12.94 -16.36 -1.52
C GLU A 81 -12.88 -14.90 -1.98
N TRP A 82 -13.35 -14.59 -3.18
CA TRP A 82 -13.40 -13.21 -3.70
C TRP A 82 -14.37 -12.29 -2.93
N GLN A 83 -15.25 -12.87 -2.09
CA GLN A 83 -16.11 -12.13 -1.17
C GLN A 83 -15.47 -11.95 0.20
N GLY A 84 -14.39 -12.68 0.48
CA GLY A 84 -13.65 -12.63 1.73
C GLY A 84 -12.75 -11.40 1.83
N VAL A 85 -12.19 -11.19 3.01
CA VAL A 85 -11.30 -10.09 3.32
C VAL A 85 -9.86 -10.58 3.21
N ALA A 86 -9.08 -9.97 2.32
CA ALA A 86 -7.64 -10.19 2.24
C ALA A 86 -6.92 -9.53 3.42
N LEU A 87 -6.33 -10.34 4.30
CA LEU A 87 -5.61 -9.87 5.49
C LEU A 87 -4.19 -9.46 5.14
N LEU A 88 -4.08 -8.38 4.37
CA LEU A 88 -2.80 -7.76 4.02
C LEU A 88 -2.39 -6.71 5.07
N PRO A 89 -1.09 -6.57 5.35
CA PRO A 89 -0.60 -5.46 6.17
C PRO A 89 -0.84 -4.14 5.43
N PHE A 90 -1.17 -3.09 6.18
CA PHE A 90 -1.26 -1.75 5.60
C PHE A 90 0.13 -1.18 5.31
N VAL A 91 0.26 -0.50 4.18
CA VAL A 91 1.51 0.16 3.78
C VAL A 91 1.72 1.42 4.64
N ASP A 92 2.88 1.49 5.30
CA ASP A 92 3.36 2.74 5.91
C ASP A 92 3.93 3.65 4.82
N GLU A 93 3.16 4.67 4.46
CA GLU A 93 3.50 5.69 3.46
C GLU A 93 4.84 6.37 3.73
N GLN A 94 5.13 6.73 4.98
CA GLN A 94 6.37 7.43 5.33
C GLN A 94 7.58 6.50 5.19
N ARG A 95 7.43 5.23 5.55
CA ARG A 95 8.49 4.23 5.38
C ARG A 95 8.70 3.91 3.90
N LEU A 96 7.65 3.82 3.10
CA LEU A 96 7.72 3.63 1.66
C LEU A 96 8.49 4.78 1.00
N HIS A 97 8.07 6.04 1.22
CA HIS A 97 8.73 7.19 0.61
C HIS A 97 10.19 7.34 1.02
N ARG A 98 10.52 7.10 2.30
CA ARG A 98 11.91 7.13 2.78
C ARG A 98 12.78 6.09 2.09
N THR A 99 12.25 4.89 1.85
CA THR A 99 12.98 3.82 1.17
C THR A 99 13.17 4.15 -0.32
N LEU A 100 12.12 4.62 -1.00
CA LEU A 100 12.18 5.00 -2.41
C LEU A 100 13.12 6.18 -2.68
N ALA A 101 13.20 7.14 -1.74
CA ALA A 101 14.12 8.28 -1.82
C ALA A 101 15.59 7.86 -2.05
N GLN A 102 15.99 6.70 -1.51
CA GLN A 102 17.36 6.19 -1.63
C GLN A 102 17.67 5.62 -3.02
N VAL A 103 16.65 5.18 -3.76
CA VAL A 103 16.79 4.52 -5.07
C VAL A 103 16.27 5.39 -6.23
N TYR A 104 15.72 6.57 -5.94
CA TYR A 104 15.20 7.51 -6.94
C TYR A 104 16.25 7.97 -7.96
N SER A 105 17.49 8.13 -7.53
CA SER A 105 18.61 8.54 -8.40
C SER A 105 18.95 7.49 -9.46
N ARG A 106 18.60 6.22 -9.24
CA ARG A 106 18.88 5.10 -10.13
C ARG A 106 17.88 4.92 -11.26
N LEU A 107 16.80 5.70 -11.28
CA LEU A 107 15.83 5.67 -12.37
C LEU A 107 16.46 6.18 -13.68
N THR A 108 16.20 5.47 -14.76
CA THR A 108 16.51 5.90 -16.13
C THR A 108 15.68 7.12 -16.53
N ASP A 109 16.07 7.82 -17.60
CA ASP A 109 15.35 9.02 -18.04
C ASP A 109 13.90 8.72 -18.48
N GLU A 110 13.67 7.57 -19.14
CA GLU A 110 12.32 7.13 -19.51
C GLU A 110 11.47 6.79 -18.27
N GLU A 111 12.07 6.17 -17.25
CA GLU A 111 11.38 5.89 -15.99
C GLU A 111 11.03 7.16 -15.22
N ARG A 112 11.95 8.13 -15.20
CA ARG A 112 11.68 9.46 -14.63
C ARG A 112 10.56 10.16 -15.40
N LYS A 113 10.51 10.02 -16.72
CA LYS A 113 9.47 10.61 -17.57
C LYS A 113 8.09 10.02 -17.27
N ARG A 114 7.95 8.69 -17.17
CA ARG A 114 6.67 8.05 -16.78
C ARG A 114 6.29 8.25 -15.31
N ASN A 115 7.24 8.68 -14.47
CA ASN A 115 7.01 8.99 -13.05
C ASN A 115 6.77 10.48 -12.78
N LYS A 116 6.68 11.30 -13.83
CA LYS A 116 6.21 12.68 -13.74
C LYS A 116 4.69 12.72 -13.86
N ARG A 117 4.11 13.72 -13.22
CA ARG A 117 2.70 14.08 -13.38
C ARG A 117 2.51 14.88 -14.67
#